data_AF-I4YZK6-F1
#
_entry.id   AF-I4YZK6-F1
#
_cell.length_a   1.000
_cell.length_b   1.000
_cell.length_c   1.000
_cell.angle_alpha   90.00
_cell.angle_beta   90.00
_cell.angle_gamma   90.00
#
_symmetry.space_group_name_H-M   'P 1'
#
loop_
_entity.id
_entity.type
_entity.pdbx_description
1 polymer ?
#
loop_
_entity_poly.entity_id
_entity_poly.type
_entity_poly.pdbx_seq_one_letter_code
_entity_poly.pdbx_strand_id
1 'polypeptide(L)'
;MSNTLWIRLGQVALAGAMMVSLAATASAGEVVIYNAPDSVNSALVAAFKAKHPNIDVKFVSGSTGPIAERAIAEKSKGERVIARVAEIGARLPVIRRARGKGALLAIEFDPARCGRKPGPDFAHEIVSCALEEGLSTTAKDAVSFGFSPPLTISDEELDDALARVEGIALKVASRHT
;
A
#
# COMPACT_ATOMS: atom_id res chain seq x y z
N MET A 1 45.18 -76.93 15.27
CA MET A 1 44.35 -76.45 14.16
C MET A 1 42.93 -76.23 14.65
N SER A 2 42.39 -75.04 14.36
CA SER A 2 40.98 -74.69 14.15
C SER A 2 39.95 -74.87 15.28
N ASN A 3 39.41 -73.77 15.81
CA ASN A 3 38.01 -73.34 15.56
C ASN A 3 37.49 -72.20 16.45
N THR A 4 38.24 -71.71 17.43
CA THR A 4 37.72 -70.71 18.39
C THR A 4 37.78 -69.25 17.93
N LEU A 5 38.44 -68.95 16.80
CA LEU A 5 38.62 -67.58 16.32
C LEU A 5 37.42 -67.01 15.55
N TRP A 6 36.52 -67.86 15.05
CA TRP A 6 35.36 -67.41 14.26
C TRP A 6 34.14 -67.02 15.11
N ILE A 7 34.05 -67.48 16.36
CA ILE A 7 32.88 -67.22 17.22
C ILE A 7 32.93 -65.81 17.85
N ARG A 8 34.12 -65.21 18.01
CA ARG A 8 34.25 -63.87 18.60
C ARG A 8 34.15 -62.71 17.60
N LEU A 9 34.20 -62.98 16.29
CA LEU A 9 33.97 -61.98 15.25
C LEU A 9 32.48 -61.79 14.90
N GLY A 10 31.63 -62.79 15.18
CA GLY A 10 30.19 -62.70 14.92
C GLY A 10 29.39 -61.92 15.97
N GLN A 11 29.87 -61.80 17.22
CA GLN A 11 29.14 -61.12 18.30
C GLN A 11 29.48 -59.64 18.47
N VAL A 12 30.59 -59.15 17.90
CA VAL A 12 30.92 -57.72 17.91
C VAL A 12 30.26 -56.98 16.74
N ALA A 13 29.95 -57.67 15.64
CA ALA A 13 29.24 -57.07 14.52
C ALA A 13 27.73 -56.82 14.80
N LEU A 14 27.13 -57.53 15.75
CA LEU A 14 25.71 -57.37 16.06
C LEU A 14 25.43 -56.29 17.14
N ALA A 15 26.42 -55.91 17.94
CA ALA A 15 26.30 -54.79 18.89
C ALA A 15 26.47 -53.41 18.22
N GLY A 16 27.22 -53.34 17.10
CA GLY A 16 27.32 -52.12 16.29
C GLY A 16 26.09 -51.84 15.41
N ALA A 17 25.31 -52.87 15.10
CA ALA A 17 24.11 -52.76 14.27
C ALA A 17 22.84 -52.41 15.06
N MET A 18 22.91 -52.35 16.40
CA MET A 18 21.75 -52.16 17.29
C MET A 18 21.81 -50.85 18.09
N MET A 19 22.60 -49.87 17.64
CA MET A 19 22.64 -48.51 18.18
C MET A 19 22.54 -47.42 17.11
N VAL A 20 21.83 -47.70 16.02
CA VAL A 20 21.24 -46.66 15.14
C VAL A 20 19.77 -47.01 14.91
N SER A 21 19.07 -47.28 15.99
CA SER A 21 17.61 -47.36 16.00
C SER A 21 17.09 -45.95 16.31
N LEU A 22 16.27 -45.43 15.40
CA LEU A 22 15.53 -44.18 15.52
C LEU A 22 16.39 -42.90 15.54
N ALA A 23 17.09 -42.62 14.45
CA ALA A 23 16.98 -41.25 13.94
C ALA A 23 15.54 -41.10 13.46
N ALA A 24 14.65 -40.67 14.36
CA ALA A 24 13.29 -40.33 14.03
C ALA A 24 13.34 -39.50 12.75
N THR A 25 12.64 -39.95 11.70
CA THR A 25 12.30 -39.09 10.58
C THR A 25 11.38 -38.01 11.13
N ALA A 26 11.96 -37.02 11.80
CA ALA A 26 11.32 -35.74 11.99
C ALA A 26 11.13 -35.21 10.57
N SER A 27 9.94 -35.42 10.03
CA SER A 27 9.50 -34.72 8.83
C SER A 27 9.69 -33.25 9.14
N ALA A 28 10.69 -32.62 8.54
CA ALA A 28 10.90 -31.19 8.64
C ALA A 28 9.68 -30.54 8.00
N GLY A 29 8.71 -30.17 8.84
CA GLY A 29 7.53 -29.45 8.40
C GLY A 29 7.94 -28.06 7.92
N GLU A 30 7.25 -27.55 6.92
CA GLU A 30 7.40 -26.18 6.45
C GLU A 30 6.12 -25.41 6.75
N VAL A 31 6.26 -24.22 7.33
CA VAL A 31 5.16 -23.28 7.53
C VAL A 31 5.44 -22.00 6.74
N VAL A 32 4.51 -21.64 5.86
CA VAL A 32 4.55 -20.38 5.13
C VAL A 32 3.58 -19.40 5.79
N ILE A 33 4.09 -18.26 6.22
CA ILE A 33 3.30 -17.23 6.91
C ILE A 33 2.92 -16.13 5.93
N TYR A 34 1.61 -15.96 5.72
CA TYR A 34 1.00 -14.84 5.02
C TYR A 34 0.45 -13.85 6.05
N ASN A 35 1.33 -12.99 6.57
CA ASN A 35 0.99 -11.99 7.58
C ASN A 35 0.96 -10.58 6.97
N ALA A 36 0.31 -9.65 7.65
CA ALA A 36 0.24 -8.25 7.29
C ALA A 36 1.55 -7.48 7.60
N PRO A 37 1.88 -7.03 8.82
CA PRO A 37 3.02 -6.12 8.96
C PRO A 37 4.34 -6.87 8.83
N ASP A 38 5.24 -6.38 7.99
CA ASP A 38 6.62 -6.89 7.94
C ASP A 38 7.34 -6.69 9.29
N SER A 39 6.94 -5.65 10.02
CA SER A 39 7.47 -5.28 11.34
C SER A 39 7.26 -6.34 12.43
N VAL A 40 6.27 -7.24 12.29
CA VAL A 40 6.00 -8.29 13.30
C VAL A 40 6.51 -9.66 12.88
N ASN A 41 7.02 -9.82 11.65
CA ASN A 41 7.47 -11.10 11.11
C ASN A 41 8.63 -11.68 11.93
N SER A 42 9.68 -10.92 12.17
CA SER A 42 10.86 -11.39 12.92
C SER A 42 10.50 -11.91 14.31
N ALA A 43 9.56 -11.22 15.00
CA ALA A 43 9.08 -11.62 16.31
C ALA A 43 8.27 -12.93 16.25
N LEU A 44 7.37 -13.07 15.26
CA LEU A 44 6.59 -14.29 15.03
C LEU A 44 7.49 -15.49 14.72
N VAL A 45 8.50 -15.32 13.85
CA VAL A 45 9.44 -16.42 13.54
C VAL A 45 10.27 -16.81 14.74
N ALA A 46 10.79 -15.84 15.49
CA ALA A 46 11.57 -16.13 16.67
C ALA A 46 10.73 -16.91 17.70
N ALA A 47 9.50 -16.46 17.97
CA ALA A 47 8.59 -17.12 18.89
C ALA A 47 8.18 -18.52 18.42
N PHE A 48 7.94 -18.71 17.12
CA PHE A 48 7.57 -20.00 16.56
C PHE A 48 8.74 -20.99 16.58
N LYS A 49 9.94 -20.58 16.14
CA LYS A 49 11.14 -21.41 16.17
C LYS A 49 11.54 -21.82 17.58
N ALA A 50 11.32 -20.95 18.58
CA ALA A 50 11.56 -21.28 19.98
C ALA A 50 10.68 -22.45 20.48
N LYS A 51 9.45 -22.60 19.96
CA LYS A 51 8.54 -23.69 20.33
C LYS A 51 8.64 -24.91 19.40
N HIS A 52 9.02 -24.68 18.14
CA HIS A 52 9.06 -25.69 17.10
C HIS A 52 10.40 -25.63 16.34
N PRO A 53 11.50 -26.08 16.95
CA PRO A 53 12.85 -25.95 16.37
C PRO A 53 13.04 -26.77 15.09
N ASN A 54 12.20 -27.80 14.88
CA ASN A 54 12.29 -28.72 13.74
C ASN A 54 11.41 -28.31 12.54
N ILE A 55 10.71 -27.17 12.63
CA ILE A 55 9.85 -26.66 11.56
C ILE A 55 10.53 -25.45 10.94
N ASP A 56 10.73 -25.48 9.62
CA ASP A 56 11.18 -24.29 8.90
C ASP A 56 10.02 -23.33 8.70
N VAL A 57 10.30 -22.04 8.87
CA VAL A 57 9.28 -20.99 8.78
C VAL A 57 9.74 -19.97 7.78
N LYS A 58 8.96 -19.80 6.72
CA LYS A 58 9.24 -18.87 5.63
C LYS A 58 8.23 -17.73 5.61
N PHE A 59 8.73 -16.56 5.23
CA PHE A 59 7.93 -15.38 4.97
C PHE A 59 7.86 -15.10 3.49
N VAL A 60 6.68 -14.68 3.05
CA VAL A 60 6.48 -14.14 1.71
C VAL A 60 6.49 -12.62 1.80
N SER A 61 7.56 -12.01 1.29
CA SER A 61 7.66 -10.55 1.16
C SER A 61 6.64 -10.04 0.14
N GLY A 62 6.02 -8.89 0.41
CA GLY A 62 4.95 -8.34 -0.43
C GLY A 62 3.57 -8.99 -0.22
N SER A 63 3.36 -9.60 0.96
CA SER A 63 2.02 -10.03 1.42
C SER A 63 1.07 -8.83 1.58
N THR A 64 -0.17 -9.06 2.02
CA THR A 64 -1.22 -8.04 2.08
C THR A 64 -0.90 -6.87 3.02
N GLY A 65 0.00 -6.98 3.99
CA GLY A 65 0.12 -5.88 4.96
C GLY A 65 0.90 -4.66 4.52
N PRO A 66 1.99 -4.72 3.73
CA PRO A 66 2.50 -3.54 3.07
C PRO A 66 1.43 -2.79 2.26
N ILE A 67 0.47 -3.51 1.68
CA ILE A 67 -0.69 -2.90 1.00
C ILE A 67 -1.69 -2.32 2.02
N ALA A 68 -1.97 -3.01 3.11
CA ALA A 68 -2.88 -2.53 4.16
C ALA A 68 -2.33 -1.26 4.85
N GLU A 69 -1.02 -1.21 5.16
CA GLU A 69 -0.34 -0.05 5.72
C GLU A 69 -0.46 1.16 4.77
N ARG A 70 -0.23 0.93 3.47
CA ARG A 70 -0.41 1.97 2.44
C ARG A 70 -1.86 2.40 2.32
N ALA A 71 -2.83 1.48 2.41
CA ALA A 71 -4.25 1.81 2.36
C ALA A 71 -4.70 2.62 3.60
N ILE A 72 -4.17 2.32 4.78
CA ILE A 72 -4.43 3.11 5.98
C ILE A 72 -3.86 4.52 5.84
N ALA A 73 -2.61 4.65 5.37
CA ALA A 73 -1.98 5.95 5.14
C ALA A 73 -2.67 6.74 4.02
N GLU A 74 -3.19 6.05 2.99
CA GLU A 74 -3.95 6.67 1.91
C GLU A 74 -5.28 7.24 2.41
N LYS A 75 -5.97 6.53 3.32
CA LYS A 75 -7.23 7.01 3.89
C LYS A 75 -7.05 8.39 4.55
N SER A 76 -6.03 8.56 5.39
CA SER A 76 -5.78 9.84 6.08
C SER A 76 -5.39 10.96 5.11
N LYS A 77 -4.61 10.64 4.06
CA LYS A 77 -4.29 11.61 2.99
C LYS A 77 -5.53 12.06 2.23
N GLY A 78 -6.45 11.14 1.93
CA GLY A 78 -7.72 11.47 1.31
C GLY A 78 -8.57 12.44 2.14
N GLU A 79 -8.67 12.18 3.44
CA GLU A 79 -9.36 13.06 4.40
C GLU A 79 -8.71 14.44 4.45
N ARG A 80 -7.37 14.52 4.43
CA ARG A 80 -6.61 15.78 4.36
C ARG A 80 -6.90 16.56 3.09
N VAL A 81 -6.96 15.92 1.92
CA VAL A 81 -7.32 16.58 0.64
C VAL A 81 -8.73 17.16 0.71
N ILE A 82 -9.70 16.39 1.22
CA ILE A 82 -11.08 16.86 1.36
C ILE A 82 -11.16 18.09 2.27
N ALA A 83 -10.49 18.05 3.42
CA ALA A 83 -10.42 19.18 4.34
C ALA A 83 -9.78 20.42 3.67
N ARG A 84 -8.62 20.24 3.03
CA ARG A 84 -7.91 21.36 2.39
C ARG A 84 -8.70 21.99 1.25
N VAL A 85 -9.37 21.19 0.43
CA VAL A 85 -10.23 21.70 -0.65
C VAL A 85 -11.42 22.47 -0.09
N ALA A 86 -12.01 22.04 1.03
CA ALA A 86 -13.06 22.79 1.71
C ALA A 86 -12.55 24.14 2.23
N GLU A 87 -11.34 24.21 2.80
CA GLU A 87 -10.70 25.46 3.23
C GLU A 87 -10.41 26.41 2.06
N ILE A 88 -9.97 25.88 0.93
CA ILE A 88 -9.80 26.68 -0.29
C ILE A 88 -11.16 27.20 -0.75
N GLY A 89 -12.19 26.35 -0.80
CA GLY A 89 -13.55 26.72 -1.20
C GLY A 89 -14.20 27.79 -0.33
N ALA A 90 -13.87 27.84 0.96
CA ALA A 90 -14.31 28.91 1.85
C ALA A 90 -13.75 30.29 1.46
N ARG A 91 -12.57 30.34 0.82
CA ARG A 91 -11.92 31.58 0.36
C ARG A 91 -12.17 31.86 -1.13
N LEU A 92 -12.30 30.80 -1.93
CA LEU A 92 -12.48 30.82 -3.37
C LEU A 92 -13.74 30.00 -3.73
N PRO A 93 -14.95 30.60 -3.71
CA PRO A 93 -16.20 29.84 -3.88
C PRO A 93 -16.36 29.08 -5.20
N VAL A 94 -15.49 29.34 -6.19
CA VAL A 94 -15.45 28.63 -7.48
C VAL A 94 -15.06 27.16 -7.33
N ILE A 95 -14.33 26.78 -6.26
CA ILE A 95 -14.08 25.39 -5.90
C ILE A 95 -15.02 24.99 -4.77
N ARG A 96 -15.79 23.92 -4.98
CA ARG A 96 -16.92 23.54 -4.12
C ARG A 96 -16.50 22.55 -3.03
N ARG A 97 -15.90 21.43 -3.44
CA ARG A 97 -15.49 20.33 -2.55
C ARG A 97 -14.62 19.33 -3.29
N ALA A 98 -13.98 18.43 -2.55
CA ALA A 98 -13.53 17.14 -3.07
C ALA A 98 -14.55 16.04 -2.71
N ARG A 99 -14.66 15.02 -3.56
CA ARG A 99 -15.48 13.82 -3.31
C ARG A 99 -14.72 12.57 -3.69
N GLY A 100 -15.00 11.46 -3.02
CA GLY A 100 -14.37 10.16 -3.27
C GLY A 100 -13.97 9.47 -1.97
N LYS A 101 -13.05 8.52 -2.05
CA LYS A 101 -12.52 7.78 -0.89
C LYS A 101 -11.00 7.65 -1.03
N GLY A 102 -10.30 7.89 0.07
CA GLY A 102 -8.84 7.79 0.09
C GLY A 102 -8.19 8.70 -0.96
N ALA A 103 -7.24 8.18 -1.72
CA ALA A 103 -6.56 8.87 -2.81
C ALA A 103 -7.35 8.83 -4.12
N LEU A 104 -8.52 8.19 -4.21
CA LEU A 104 -9.34 8.23 -5.43
C LEU A 104 -10.41 9.32 -5.31
N LEU A 105 -10.03 10.55 -5.67
CA LEU A 105 -10.86 11.73 -5.48
C LEU A 105 -11.20 12.43 -6.81
N ALA A 106 -12.21 13.29 -6.74
CA ALA A 106 -12.54 14.25 -7.78
C ALA A 106 -12.80 15.62 -7.15
N ILE A 107 -12.21 16.66 -7.74
CA ILE A 107 -12.28 18.05 -7.27
C ILE A 107 -13.36 18.77 -8.05
N GLU A 108 -14.38 19.24 -7.36
CA GLU A 108 -15.62 19.77 -7.91
C GLU A 108 -15.61 21.31 -7.87
N PHE A 109 -15.96 21.94 -9.00
CA PHE A 109 -16.05 23.39 -9.16
C PHE A 109 -17.51 23.82 -9.30
N ASP A 110 -17.79 25.09 -9.00
CA ASP A 110 -19.09 25.73 -9.21
C ASP A 110 -18.99 26.73 -10.37
N PRO A 111 -19.36 26.34 -11.61
CA PRO A 111 -19.25 27.22 -12.78
C PRO A 111 -20.10 28.49 -12.63
N ALA A 112 -21.19 28.48 -11.85
CA ALA A 112 -22.01 29.67 -11.66
C ALA A 112 -21.23 30.81 -10.95
N ARG A 113 -20.19 30.47 -10.17
CA ARG A 113 -19.34 31.44 -9.47
C ARG A 113 -18.36 32.18 -10.37
N CYS A 114 -18.17 31.70 -11.61
CA CYS A 114 -17.37 32.36 -12.62
C CYS A 114 -18.18 32.67 -13.90
N GLY A 115 -19.52 32.76 -13.80
CA GLY A 115 -20.37 33.13 -14.95
C GLY A 115 -20.46 32.07 -16.03
N ARG A 116 -20.12 30.82 -15.71
CA ARG A 116 -20.11 29.67 -16.64
C ARG A 116 -21.28 28.73 -16.37
N LYS A 117 -21.49 27.82 -17.32
CA LYS A 117 -22.45 26.73 -17.21
C LYS A 117 -21.70 25.41 -17.12
N PRO A 118 -22.23 24.42 -16.38
CA PRO A 118 -21.67 23.07 -16.38
C PRO A 118 -21.74 22.49 -17.80
N GLY A 119 -20.66 21.87 -18.26
CA GLY A 119 -20.61 21.23 -19.57
C GLY A 119 -19.19 20.92 -20.04
N PRO A 120 -19.06 20.33 -21.24
CA PRO A 120 -17.75 19.94 -21.80
C PRO A 120 -16.75 21.09 -21.86
N ASP A 121 -17.20 22.30 -22.23
CA ASP A 121 -16.31 23.47 -22.33
C ASP A 121 -15.74 23.89 -20.97
N PHE A 122 -16.56 23.84 -19.91
CA PHE A 122 -16.09 24.14 -18.56
C PHE A 122 -15.19 23.02 -18.02
N ALA A 123 -15.53 21.76 -18.29
CA ALA A 123 -14.69 20.62 -17.94
C ALA A 123 -13.31 20.70 -18.64
N HIS A 124 -13.26 21.09 -19.91
CA HIS A 124 -12.01 21.33 -20.64
C HIS A 124 -11.22 22.50 -20.06
N GLU A 125 -11.89 23.59 -19.66
CA GLU A 125 -11.22 24.73 -19.06
C GLU A 125 -10.58 24.40 -17.72
N ILE A 126 -11.27 23.71 -16.81
CA ILE A 126 -10.67 23.33 -15.51
C ILE A 126 -9.50 22.37 -15.68
N VAL A 127 -9.56 21.46 -16.67
CA VAL A 127 -8.44 20.57 -17.02
C VAL A 127 -7.28 21.33 -17.66
N SER A 128 -7.57 22.31 -18.52
CA SER A 128 -6.56 23.19 -19.11
C SER A 128 -5.85 24.01 -18.04
N CYS A 129 -6.61 24.58 -17.09
CA CYS A 129 -6.04 25.30 -15.95
C CYS A 129 -5.19 24.37 -15.07
N ALA A 130 -5.63 23.12 -14.88
CA ALA A 130 -4.83 22.11 -14.18
C ALA A 130 -3.49 21.85 -14.88
N LEU A 131 -3.51 21.65 -16.19
CA LEU A 131 -2.30 21.42 -16.97
C LEU A 131 -1.34 22.63 -16.91
N GLU A 132 -1.87 23.85 -17.00
CA GLU A 132 -1.08 25.08 -16.86
C GLU A 132 -0.45 25.24 -15.47
N GLU A 133 -1.13 24.77 -14.43
CA GLU A 133 -0.60 24.68 -13.07
C GLU A 133 0.30 23.45 -12.87
N GLY A 134 0.66 22.73 -13.94
CA GLY A 134 1.53 21.56 -13.92
C GLY A 134 0.90 20.30 -13.31
N LEU A 135 -0.43 20.26 -13.20
CA LEU A 135 -1.18 19.10 -12.69
C LEU A 135 -1.86 18.38 -13.86
N SER A 136 -1.30 17.21 -14.22
CA SER A 136 -1.89 16.34 -15.25
C SER A 136 -3.10 15.59 -14.69
N THR A 137 -4.26 15.77 -15.33
CA THR A 137 -5.52 15.14 -14.91
C THR A 137 -6.52 15.03 -16.08
N THR A 138 -7.65 14.38 -15.81
CA THR A 138 -8.77 14.22 -16.72
C THR A 138 -10.07 14.70 -16.07
N ALA A 139 -10.98 15.23 -16.87
CA ALA A 139 -12.33 15.52 -16.43
C ALA A 139 -13.03 14.23 -15.95
N LYS A 140 -13.88 14.35 -14.93
CA LYS A 140 -14.72 13.25 -14.42
C LYS A 140 -16.18 13.43 -14.73
N ASP A 141 -16.63 14.68 -14.80
CA ASP A 141 -17.95 15.09 -15.26
C ASP A 141 -17.90 16.56 -15.70
N ALA A 142 -19.06 17.16 -15.87
CA ALA A 142 -19.23 18.53 -16.37
C ALA A 142 -18.60 19.63 -15.50
N VAL A 143 -18.18 19.32 -14.26
CA VAL A 143 -17.73 20.32 -13.27
C VAL A 143 -16.53 19.87 -12.43
N SER A 144 -15.89 18.75 -12.76
CA SER A 144 -14.80 18.23 -11.94
C SER A 144 -13.70 17.54 -12.72
N PHE A 145 -12.50 17.55 -12.15
CA PHE A 145 -11.36 16.75 -12.62
C PHE A 145 -10.95 15.72 -11.55
N GLY A 146 -10.19 14.70 -11.95
CA GLY A 146 -9.69 13.66 -11.06
C GLY A 146 -8.49 14.08 -10.23
N PHE A 147 -8.46 13.71 -8.97
CA PHE A 147 -7.29 13.83 -8.12
C PHE A 147 -6.97 12.45 -7.56
N SER A 148 -6.08 11.74 -8.25
CA SER A 148 -5.74 10.35 -7.95
C SER A 148 -4.23 10.13 -7.86
N PRO A 149 -3.55 10.74 -6.88
CA PRO A 149 -2.11 10.57 -6.72
C PRO A 149 -1.75 9.11 -6.38
N PRO A 150 -0.48 8.70 -6.60
CA PRO A 150 0.01 7.40 -6.15
C PRO A 150 -0.16 7.22 -4.64
N LEU A 151 -0.40 5.98 -4.18
CA LEU A 151 -0.47 5.65 -2.74
C LEU A 151 0.83 5.96 -1.98
N THR A 152 1.91 6.16 -2.71
CA THR A 152 3.25 6.51 -2.22
C THR A 152 3.54 8.01 -2.15
N ILE A 153 2.61 8.87 -2.57
CA ILE A 153 2.82 10.32 -2.57
C ILE A 153 3.29 10.79 -1.19
N SER A 154 4.35 11.61 -1.12
CA SER A 154 4.82 12.17 0.16
C SER A 154 3.86 13.24 0.67
N ASP A 155 4.01 13.65 1.93
CA ASP A 155 3.19 14.75 2.46
C ASP A 155 3.54 16.08 1.80
N GLU A 156 4.81 16.30 1.47
CA GLU A 156 5.31 17.48 0.76
C GLU A 156 4.80 17.51 -0.69
N GLU A 157 4.85 16.39 -1.40
CA GLU A 157 4.28 16.28 -2.75
C GLU A 157 2.76 16.51 -2.75
N LEU A 158 2.07 16.05 -1.68
CA LEU A 158 0.64 16.29 -1.52
C LEU A 158 0.33 17.77 -1.26
N ASP A 159 1.16 18.45 -0.45
CA ASP A 159 1.05 19.89 -0.21
C ASP A 159 1.29 20.71 -1.48
N ASP A 160 2.32 20.37 -2.24
CA ASP A 160 2.60 20.98 -3.54
C ASP A 160 1.43 20.78 -4.51
N ALA A 161 0.84 19.59 -4.55
CA ALA A 161 -0.32 19.30 -5.38
C ALA A 161 -1.55 20.12 -4.94
N LEU A 162 -1.77 20.30 -3.63
CA LEU A 162 -2.87 21.11 -3.09
C LEU A 162 -2.66 22.61 -3.33
N ALA A 163 -1.41 23.10 -3.32
CA ALA A 163 -1.07 24.46 -3.73
C ALA A 163 -1.41 24.71 -5.20
N ARG A 164 -1.12 23.73 -6.08
CA ARG A 164 -1.54 23.78 -7.50
C ARG A 164 -3.06 23.81 -7.63
N VAL A 165 -3.80 23.00 -6.85
CA VAL A 165 -5.28 23.04 -6.84
C VAL A 165 -5.83 24.43 -6.49
N GLU A 166 -5.21 25.12 -5.54
CA GLU A 166 -5.54 26.50 -5.22
C GLU A 166 -5.25 27.46 -6.39
N GLY A 167 -4.09 27.30 -7.05
CA GLY A 167 -3.74 28.04 -8.28
C GLY A 167 -4.75 27.84 -9.41
N ILE A 168 -5.23 26.60 -9.60
CA ILE A 168 -6.29 26.27 -10.57
C ILE A 168 -7.57 27.05 -10.22
N ALA A 169 -7.98 27.05 -8.96
CA ALA A 169 -9.16 27.79 -8.52
C ALA A 169 -9.04 29.29 -8.78
N LEU A 170 -7.87 29.89 -8.51
CA LEU A 170 -7.60 31.29 -8.84
C LEU A 170 -7.70 31.57 -10.34
N LYS A 171 -7.08 30.75 -11.19
CA LYS A 171 -7.14 30.89 -12.66
C LYS A 171 -8.56 30.76 -13.20
N VAL A 172 -9.32 29.77 -12.73
CA VAL A 172 -10.71 29.57 -13.17
C VAL A 172 -11.59 30.76 -12.73
N ALA A 173 -11.35 31.32 -11.55
CA ALA A 173 -12.04 32.52 -11.09
C ALA A 173 -11.67 33.77 -11.92
N SER A 174 -10.40 33.92 -12.32
CA SER A 174 -9.90 35.14 -12.96
C SER A 174 -10.18 35.24 -14.46
N ARG A 175 -10.47 34.12 -15.16
CA ARG A 175 -10.69 34.11 -16.62
C ARG A 175 -11.97 34.82 -17.08
N HIS A 176 -12.77 35.38 -16.16
CA HIS A 176 -14.06 36.03 -16.45
C HIS A 176 -14.23 37.39 -15.73
N THR A 177 -13.12 38.01 -15.31
CA THR A 177 -13.02 39.48 -15.08
C THR A 177 -12.40 40.14 -16.28
#